data_AF-A0A7S3SFA0-F1
#
_entry.id   AF-A0A7S3SFA0-F1
#
_cell.length_a   1.000
_cell.length_b   1.000
_cell.length_c   1.000
_cell.angle_alpha   90.00
_cell.angle_beta   90.00
_cell.angle_gamma   90.00
#
_symmetry.space_group_name_H-M   'P 1'
#
loop_
_entity.id
_entity.type
_entity.pdbx_description
1 polymer ?
#
loop_
_entity_poly.entity_id
_entity_poly.type
_entity_poly.pdbx_seq_one_letter_code
_entity_poly.pdbx_strand_id
1 'polypeptide(L)'
;EQDARVTTVIRCTMLLAVRASKLPQRVGIARAVRVLSTSARPVPGVVGVTPSGDITSEDVVAAQTAWSNAITGISKVYQEGGDFVAAAGYCAGELYGYGHSNVLFKPTRATNNPFRPTGEDAMAYFVGAEAMKNDKFKGEDGGFAINGGQGWSEVVFRNHQIDCNGNTAIAMGDYLFTNATTGDVGRVEYTFGYKKNDDGKMRIFLHHSSMPYEP
;
A
#
# COMPACT_ATOMS: atom_id res chain seq x y z
N GLU A 1 40.43 -3.00 -71.27
CA GLU A 1 41.49 -3.02 -70.24
C GLU A 1 40.81 -2.65 -68.91
N GLN A 2 40.82 -3.39 -67.80
CA GLN A 2 41.60 -4.54 -67.32
C GLN A 2 40.83 -5.13 -66.10
N ASP A 3 40.87 -6.47 -65.94
CA ASP A 3 40.64 -7.32 -64.74
C ASP A 3 39.52 -7.00 -63.71
N ALA A 4 38.50 -7.84 -63.48
CA ALA A 4 38.53 -9.23 -62.99
C ALA A 4 39.23 -9.44 -61.63
N ARG A 5 38.53 -9.20 -60.50
CA ARG A 5 38.79 -9.89 -59.20
C ARG A 5 37.48 -10.10 -58.42
N VAL A 6 36.92 -11.31 -58.47
CA VAL A 6 37.03 -12.39 -57.46
C VAL A 6 35.93 -12.29 -56.39
N THR A 7 34.80 -12.88 -56.75
CA THR A 7 33.83 -13.49 -55.84
C THR A 7 34.28 -14.94 -55.63
N THR A 8 34.57 -15.37 -54.39
CA THR A 8 34.77 -16.81 -54.05
C THR A 8 34.41 -17.03 -52.57
N VAL A 9 33.31 -17.72 -52.25
CA VAL A 9 33.14 -19.17 -51.91
C VAL A 9 33.92 -19.54 -50.60
N ILE A 10 33.43 -20.21 -49.53
CA ILE A 10 32.76 -21.52 -49.35
C ILE A 10 32.26 -21.69 -47.89
N ARG A 11 31.07 -22.31 -47.76
CA ARG A 11 30.47 -23.19 -46.71
C ARG A 11 31.17 -23.36 -45.34
N CYS A 12 30.37 -23.41 -44.27
CA CYS A 12 30.20 -24.63 -43.45
C CYS A 12 29.09 -24.53 -42.38
N THR A 13 28.15 -25.48 -42.45
CA THR A 13 27.54 -26.24 -41.33
C THR A 13 26.58 -25.55 -40.35
N MET A 14 25.31 -25.97 -40.43
CA MET A 14 24.32 -25.92 -39.34
C MET A 14 24.92 -26.49 -38.04
N LEU A 15 24.78 -25.77 -36.93
CA LEU A 15 24.54 -26.44 -35.66
C LEU A 15 23.72 -25.53 -34.74
N LEU A 16 22.66 -26.11 -34.19
CA LEU A 16 21.77 -25.52 -33.22
C LEU A 16 22.52 -24.85 -32.07
N ALA A 17 22.16 -23.62 -31.76
CA ALA A 17 22.05 -23.15 -30.38
C ALA A 17 21.13 -21.94 -30.34
N VAL A 18 19.83 -22.20 -30.18
CA VAL A 18 18.91 -21.23 -29.59
C VAL A 18 19.49 -20.88 -28.23
N ARG A 19 20.23 -19.77 -28.13
CA ARG A 19 20.51 -19.15 -26.84
C ARG A 19 19.19 -18.55 -26.39
N ALA A 20 18.42 -19.36 -25.67
CA ALA A 20 17.37 -18.88 -24.79
C ALA A 20 18.00 -17.80 -23.90
N SER A 21 17.68 -16.54 -24.20
CA SER A 21 17.92 -15.43 -23.28
C SER A 21 17.19 -15.80 -22.00
N LYS A 22 17.97 -16.15 -20.97
CA LYS A 22 17.47 -16.35 -19.61
C LYS A 22 16.87 -15.02 -19.15
N LEU A 23 15.58 -14.86 -19.37
CA LEU A 23 14.73 -14.02 -18.53
C LEU A 23 15.10 -14.35 -17.07
N PRO A 24 15.33 -13.35 -16.21
CA PRO A 24 15.63 -13.64 -14.82
C PRO A 24 14.47 -14.47 -14.26
N GLN A 25 14.82 -15.67 -13.81
CA GLN A 25 13.91 -16.58 -13.13
C GLN A 25 13.18 -15.79 -12.06
N ARG A 26 11.85 -15.94 -12.04
CA ARG A 26 10.97 -15.52 -10.94
C ARG A 26 11.66 -15.90 -9.64
N VAL A 27 12.26 -14.93 -8.97
CA VAL A 27 12.73 -15.10 -7.60
C VAL A 27 11.48 -15.37 -6.80
N GLY A 28 11.35 -16.60 -6.32
CA GLY A 28 10.28 -17.00 -5.43
C GLY A 28 10.36 -16.13 -4.19
N ILE A 29 9.47 -15.14 -4.11
CA ILE A 29 9.18 -14.41 -2.88
C ILE A 29 8.22 -15.29 -2.08
N ALA A 30 8.75 -16.42 -1.62
CA ALA A 30 8.12 -17.28 -0.64
C ALA A 30 9.13 -17.46 0.49
N ARG A 31 9.44 -16.35 1.17
CA ARG A 31 10.21 -16.43 2.41
C ARG A 31 9.66 -15.42 3.41
N ALA A 32 8.92 -15.99 4.35
CA ALA A 32 8.59 -15.48 5.67
C ALA A 32 7.71 -14.22 5.73
N VAL A 33 6.45 -14.34 5.29
CA VAL A 33 5.39 -13.88 6.19
C VAL A 33 5.43 -14.86 7.36
N ARG A 34 6.20 -14.54 8.40
CA ARG A 34 5.92 -15.12 9.71
C ARG A 34 4.49 -14.67 9.98
N VAL A 35 3.54 -15.60 9.90
CA VAL A 35 2.15 -15.40 10.30
C VAL A 35 2.22 -14.76 11.67
N LEU A 36 2.03 -13.43 11.72
CA LEU A 36 1.77 -12.74 12.97
C LEU A 36 0.49 -13.38 13.47
N SER A 37 0.63 -14.04 14.62
CA SER A 37 -0.42 -14.71 15.38
C SER A 37 -1.81 -14.12 15.10
N THR A 38 -2.74 -15.00 14.75
CA THR A 38 -4.17 -14.76 14.51
C THR A 38 -4.95 -14.33 15.77
N SER A 39 -4.34 -13.56 16.67
CA SER A 39 -4.94 -13.13 17.94
C SER A 39 -5.07 -11.61 18.09
N ALA A 40 -4.83 -10.83 17.03
CA ALA A 40 -5.13 -9.41 17.06
C ALA A 40 -6.64 -9.21 17.16
N ARG A 41 -7.09 -8.47 18.18
CA ARG A 41 -8.51 -8.18 18.37
C ARG A 41 -9.02 -7.34 17.19
N PRO A 42 -10.21 -7.63 16.64
CA PRO A 42 -10.81 -6.79 15.62
C PRO A 42 -10.95 -5.34 16.09
N VAL A 43 -10.59 -4.41 15.22
CA VAL A 43 -10.88 -2.99 15.42
C VAL A 43 -12.32 -2.71 14.98
N PRO A 44 -13.18 -2.11 15.82
CA PRO A 44 -14.57 -1.85 15.48
C PRO A 44 -14.71 -1.07 14.17
N GLY A 45 -15.59 -1.53 13.28
CA GLY A 45 -15.85 -0.87 12.00
C GLY A 45 -14.75 -1.05 10.94
N VAL A 46 -13.77 -1.92 11.17
CA VAL A 46 -12.72 -2.26 10.20
C VAL A 46 -12.95 -3.68 9.69
N VAL A 47 -13.57 -3.79 8.53
CA VAL A 47 -13.78 -5.07 7.82
C VAL A 47 -13.53 -4.86 6.34
N GLY A 48 -12.91 -5.83 5.67
CA GLY A 48 -12.71 -5.78 4.23
C GLY A 48 -14.05 -5.81 3.48
N VAL A 49 -14.27 -4.84 2.60
CA VAL A 49 -15.48 -4.75 1.77
C VAL A 49 -15.49 -5.89 0.77
N THR A 50 -16.64 -6.55 0.58
CA THR A 50 -16.82 -7.65 -0.39
C THR A 50 -17.88 -7.25 -1.41
N PRO A 51 -17.50 -6.61 -2.54
CA PRO A 51 -18.46 -6.22 -3.57
C PRO A 51 -19.17 -7.45 -4.15
N SER A 52 -20.48 -7.39 -4.38
CA SER A 52 -21.27 -8.50 -4.95
C SER A 52 -21.07 -8.69 -6.46
N GLY A 53 -20.54 -7.69 -7.17
CA GLY A 53 -20.27 -7.68 -8.60
C GLY A 53 -19.09 -6.78 -8.93
N ASP A 54 -19.19 -5.97 -9.98
CA ASP A 54 -18.22 -4.89 -10.19
C ASP A 54 -18.20 -3.93 -8.99
N ILE A 55 -17.04 -3.32 -8.72
CA ILE A 55 -16.89 -2.35 -7.63
C ILE A 55 -17.77 -1.13 -7.92
N THR A 56 -18.52 -0.68 -6.91
CA THR A 56 -19.32 0.54 -7.00
C THR A 56 -18.72 1.69 -6.17
N SER A 57 -19.26 2.90 -6.33
CA SER A 57 -18.91 4.05 -5.50
C SER A 57 -19.21 3.80 -4.02
N GLU A 58 -20.28 3.08 -3.71
CA GLU A 58 -20.68 2.74 -2.34
C GLU A 58 -19.67 1.80 -1.69
N ASP A 59 -19.13 0.83 -2.44
CA ASP A 59 -18.05 -0.03 -1.96
C ASP A 59 -16.79 0.78 -1.63
N VAL A 60 -16.43 1.74 -2.48
CA VAL A 60 -15.29 2.64 -2.27
C VAL A 60 -15.49 3.49 -1.02
N VAL A 61 -16.67 4.09 -0.84
CA VAL A 61 -17.00 4.88 0.36
C VAL A 61 -16.95 4.00 1.61
N ALA A 62 -17.48 2.78 1.57
CA ALA A 62 -17.42 1.84 2.68
C ALA A 62 -15.96 1.47 3.04
N ALA A 63 -15.10 1.28 2.03
CA ALA A 63 -13.67 1.00 2.26
C ALA A 63 -12.93 2.21 2.84
N GLN A 64 -13.27 3.43 2.40
CA GLN A 64 -12.75 4.68 2.99
C GLN A 64 -13.20 4.84 4.45
N THR A 65 -14.47 4.56 4.77
CA THR A 65 -14.98 4.55 6.15
C THR A 65 -14.24 3.52 7.00
N ALA A 66 -14.02 2.31 6.49
CA ALA A 66 -13.25 1.29 7.21
C ALA A 66 -11.79 1.73 7.41
N TRP A 67 -11.18 2.44 6.46
CA TRP A 67 -9.84 3.00 6.60
C TRP A 67 -9.80 4.13 7.65
N SER A 68 -10.77 5.04 7.65
CA SER A 68 -10.90 6.07 8.70
C SER A 68 -11.04 5.44 10.08
N ASN A 69 -11.90 4.43 10.23
CA ASN A 69 -12.08 3.67 11.47
C ASN A 69 -10.79 2.96 11.90
N ALA A 70 -9.99 2.47 10.95
CA ALA A 70 -8.71 1.87 11.26
C ALA A 70 -7.75 2.88 11.90
N ILE A 71 -7.61 4.08 11.33
CA ILE A 71 -6.70 5.10 11.84
C ILE A 71 -7.13 5.58 13.24
N THR A 72 -8.41 5.92 13.43
CA THR A 72 -8.91 6.36 14.74
C THR A 72 -8.93 5.22 15.76
N GLY A 73 -9.20 3.99 15.33
CA GLY A 73 -9.15 2.79 16.17
C GLY A 73 -7.75 2.47 16.65
N ILE A 74 -6.73 2.52 15.77
CA ILE A 74 -5.33 2.34 16.16
C ILE A 74 -4.89 3.46 17.11
N SER A 75 -5.27 4.71 16.83
CA SER A 75 -5.02 5.86 17.72
C SER A 75 -5.54 5.61 19.13
N LYS A 76 -6.80 5.17 19.22
CA LYS A 76 -7.46 4.88 20.50
C LYS A 76 -6.76 3.75 21.26
N VAL A 77 -6.44 2.65 20.58
CA VAL A 77 -5.72 1.52 21.20
C VAL A 77 -4.37 1.98 21.76
N TYR A 78 -3.63 2.82 21.03
CA TYR A 78 -2.37 3.39 21.50
C TYR A 78 -2.57 4.26 22.75
N GLN A 79 -3.55 5.17 22.73
CA GLN A 79 -3.85 6.07 23.86
C GLN A 79 -4.29 5.32 25.11
N GLU A 80 -4.97 4.18 24.96
CA GLU A 80 -5.37 3.29 26.05
C GLU A 80 -4.22 2.38 26.54
N GLY A 81 -3.02 2.50 25.98
CA GLY A 81 -1.85 1.68 26.32
C GLY A 81 -1.95 0.24 25.82
N GLY A 82 -2.81 -0.03 24.84
CA GLY A 82 -3.00 -1.34 24.24
C GLY A 82 -1.98 -1.68 23.15
N ASP A 83 -2.10 -2.89 22.60
CA ASP A 83 -1.25 -3.37 21.50
C ASP A 83 -1.69 -2.79 20.15
N PHE A 84 -1.29 -1.55 19.91
CA PHE A 84 -1.59 -0.82 18.68
C PHE A 84 -0.88 -1.39 17.45
N VAL A 85 0.24 -2.09 17.63
CA VAL A 85 0.95 -2.78 16.53
C VAL A 85 0.12 -3.96 16.04
N ALA A 86 -0.42 -4.77 16.96
CA ALA A 86 -1.34 -5.84 16.59
C ALA A 86 -2.63 -5.30 15.95
N ALA A 87 -3.20 -4.22 16.48
CA ALA A 87 -4.38 -3.56 15.90
C ALA A 87 -4.10 -3.07 14.47
N ALA A 88 -2.97 -2.41 14.24
CA ALA A 88 -2.57 -1.97 12.91
C ALA A 88 -2.33 -3.15 11.95
N GLY A 89 -1.75 -4.25 12.43
CA GLY A 89 -1.55 -5.47 11.66
C GLY A 89 -2.88 -6.09 11.20
N TYR A 90 -3.88 -6.12 12.08
CA TYR A 90 -5.24 -6.53 11.73
C TYR A 90 -5.84 -5.62 10.64
N CYS A 91 -5.82 -4.30 10.85
CA CYS A 91 -6.34 -3.33 9.89
C CYS A 91 -5.65 -3.43 8.53
N ALA A 92 -4.32 -3.59 8.51
CA ALA A 92 -3.55 -3.74 7.28
C ALA A 92 -3.94 -5.02 6.52
N GLY A 93 -4.16 -6.14 7.21
CA GLY A 93 -4.61 -7.39 6.59
C GLY A 93 -6.01 -7.33 5.98
N GLU A 94 -6.91 -6.56 6.60
CA GLU A 94 -8.27 -6.37 6.08
C GLU A 94 -8.29 -5.37 4.90
N LEU A 95 -7.49 -4.31 4.95
CA LEU A 95 -7.65 -3.16 4.04
C LEU A 95 -6.62 -3.10 2.91
N TYR A 96 -5.42 -3.68 3.05
CA TYR A 96 -4.35 -3.57 2.06
C TYR A 96 -4.08 -4.87 1.33
N GLY A 97 -3.83 -4.78 0.03
CA GLY A 97 -3.63 -5.94 -0.85
C GLY A 97 -2.34 -6.73 -0.60
N TYR A 98 -1.55 -6.47 0.44
CA TYR A 98 -0.31 -7.22 0.69
C TYR A 98 -0.60 -8.72 0.84
N GLY A 99 0.12 -9.54 0.07
CA GLY A 99 -0.12 -11.00 0.00
C GLY A 99 -1.25 -11.42 -0.95
N HIS A 100 -2.02 -10.47 -1.49
CA HIS A 100 -3.13 -10.71 -2.44
C HIS A 100 -2.88 -10.07 -3.82
N SER A 101 -2.23 -8.90 -3.87
CA SER A 101 -1.84 -8.18 -5.08
C SER A 101 -0.62 -7.28 -4.83
N ASN A 102 -0.05 -6.72 -5.89
CA ASN A 102 1.01 -5.71 -5.75
C ASN A 102 0.41 -4.42 -5.19
N VAL A 103 1.05 -3.86 -4.16
CA VAL A 103 0.65 -2.61 -3.52
C VAL A 103 1.62 -1.49 -3.88
N LEU A 104 1.08 -0.38 -4.39
CA LEU A 104 1.78 0.83 -4.75
C LEU A 104 1.54 1.87 -3.65
N PHE A 105 2.43 1.94 -2.66
CA PHE A 105 2.24 2.83 -1.52
C PHE A 105 3.33 3.89 -1.44
N LYS A 106 2.93 5.16 -1.58
CA LYS A 106 3.73 6.36 -1.29
C LYS A 106 3.03 7.20 -0.20
N PRO A 107 3.46 7.11 1.07
CA PRO A 107 2.84 7.87 2.15
C PRO A 107 3.13 9.38 2.10
N THR A 108 2.47 10.11 2.99
CA THR A 108 2.70 11.55 3.23
C THR A 108 4.01 11.75 3.99
N ARG A 109 4.77 12.82 3.67
CA ARG A 109 6.01 13.24 4.35
C ARG A 109 7.16 12.21 4.35
N ALA A 110 7.12 11.19 3.49
CA ALA A 110 8.26 10.31 3.25
C ALA A 110 9.43 11.08 2.61
N THR A 111 10.67 10.76 3.01
CA THR A 111 11.88 11.45 2.55
C THR A 111 12.82 10.50 1.81
N ASN A 112 13.80 9.92 2.52
CA ASN A 112 14.85 9.07 1.95
C ASN A 112 14.29 7.76 1.40
N ASN A 113 13.20 7.26 1.98
CA ASN A 113 12.51 6.08 1.51
C ASN A 113 11.10 6.49 1.05
N PRO A 114 10.86 6.85 -0.21
CA PRO A 114 9.54 7.36 -0.63
C PRO A 114 8.44 6.29 -0.72
N PHE A 115 8.80 5.01 -0.83
CA PHE A 115 7.85 3.93 -1.12
C PHE A 115 7.81 2.87 0.00
N ARG A 116 6.66 2.19 0.13
CA ARG A 116 6.46 1.05 1.03
C ARG A 116 6.04 -0.18 0.22
N PRO A 117 7.00 -0.94 -0.33
CA PRO A 117 6.72 -2.07 -1.21
C PRO A 117 6.22 -3.33 -0.47
N THR A 118 6.42 -3.42 0.84
CA THR A 118 6.04 -4.58 1.66
C THR A 118 5.08 -4.16 2.77
N GLY A 119 4.34 -5.13 3.31
CA GLY A 119 3.48 -4.90 4.48
C GLY A 119 4.28 -4.45 5.70
N GLU A 120 5.50 -4.96 5.88
CA GLU A 120 6.41 -4.57 6.96
C GLU A 120 6.84 -3.10 6.85
N ASP A 121 7.16 -2.65 5.64
CA ASP A 121 7.48 -1.25 5.36
C ASP A 121 6.24 -0.37 5.64
N ALA A 122 5.06 -0.78 5.17
CA ALA A 122 3.81 -0.06 5.42
C ALA A 122 3.48 0.04 6.92
N MET A 123 3.73 -1.03 7.67
CA MET A 123 3.57 -1.04 9.13
C MET A 123 4.55 -0.07 9.81
N ALA A 124 5.80 0.02 9.36
CA ALA A 124 6.74 1.01 9.88
C ALA A 124 6.18 2.43 9.74
N TYR A 125 5.56 2.76 8.60
CA TYR A 125 4.88 4.04 8.44
C TYR A 125 3.72 4.24 9.42
N PHE A 126 2.82 3.25 9.58
CA PHE A 126 1.63 3.42 10.41
C PHE A 126 1.92 3.46 11.91
N VAL A 127 2.78 2.58 12.41
CA VAL A 127 3.01 2.41 13.86
C VAL A 127 4.40 2.82 14.32
N GLY A 128 5.27 3.21 13.40
CA GLY A 128 6.61 3.72 13.67
C GLY A 128 7.69 2.66 13.46
N ALA A 129 8.84 3.10 12.95
CA ALA A 129 9.99 2.26 12.69
C ALA A 129 10.55 1.61 13.96
N GLU A 130 10.50 2.32 15.09
CA GLU A 130 10.94 1.80 16.39
C GLU A 130 10.06 0.64 16.87
N ALA A 131 8.73 0.79 16.79
CA ALA A 131 7.78 -0.25 17.14
C ALA A 131 7.94 -1.50 16.26
N MET A 132 8.27 -1.30 14.98
CA MET A 132 8.53 -2.37 14.03
C MET A 132 9.97 -2.92 14.08
N LYS A 133 10.86 -2.34 14.88
CA LYS A 133 12.31 -2.66 14.90
C LYS A 133 12.93 -2.62 13.50
N ASN A 134 12.52 -1.65 12.69
CA ASN A 134 12.93 -1.53 11.29
C ASN A 134 13.96 -0.41 11.11
N ASP A 135 15.24 -0.77 11.04
CA ASP A 135 16.35 0.20 10.93
C ASP A 135 16.29 1.07 9.66
N LYS A 136 15.67 0.58 8.59
CA LYS A 136 15.57 1.30 7.30
C LYS A 136 14.82 2.62 7.41
N PHE A 137 13.83 2.71 8.30
CA PHE A 137 12.95 3.86 8.45
C PHE A 137 13.12 4.60 9.78
N LYS A 138 14.13 4.24 10.59
CA LYS A 138 14.42 4.95 11.85
C LYS A 138 14.69 6.43 11.59
N GLY A 139 14.02 7.29 12.36
CA GLY A 139 14.07 8.74 12.20
C GLY A 139 13.20 9.30 11.05
N GLU A 140 12.66 8.47 10.17
CA GLU A 140 11.72 8.87 9.11
C GLU A 140 10.28 8.55 9.50
N ASP A 141 10.00 7.29 9.86
CA ASP A 141 8.66 6.84 10.19
C ASP A 141 8.43 6.84 11.72
N GLY A 142 7.77 7.89 12.22
CA GLY A 142 7.40 8.04 13.64
C GLY A 142 6.06 7.40 14.04
N GLY A 143 5.35 6.78 13.10
CA GLY A 143 4.03 6.21 13.33
C GLY A 143 2.91 7.19 13.04
N PHE A 144 2.43 7.17 11.79
CA PHE A 144 1.35 8.05 11.33
C PHE A 144 0.06 7.86 12.12
N ALA A 145 -0.33 6.61 12.40
CA ALA A 145 -1.59 6.32 13.08
C ALA A 145 -1.59 6.76 14.56
N ILE A 146 -0.42 6.92 15.17
CA ILE A 146 -0.30 7.38 16.56
C ILE A 146 -0.02 8.88 16.66
N ASN A 147 0.32 9.54 15.55
CA ASN A 147 0.53 10.99 15.44
C ASN A 147 1.40 11.58 16.56
N GLY A 148 2.62 11.05 16.74
CA GLY A 148 3.53 11.51 17.80
C GLY A 148 2.97 11.27 19.23
N GLY A 149 2.07 10.30 19.38
CA GLY A 149 1.37 9.98 20.61
C GLY A 149 0.08 10.77 20.85
N GLN A 150 -0.23 11.75 20.01
CA GLN A 150 -1.45 12.56 20.15
C GLN A 150 -2.68 11.88 19.58
N GLY A 151 -2.52 10.94 18.65
CA GLY A 151 -3.60 10.22 17.96
C GLY A 151 -4.47 11.09 17.03
N TRP A 152 -5.39 10.42 16.36
CA TRP A 152 -6.44 11.02 15.52
C TRP A 152 -7.82 10.68 16.09
N SER A 153 -8.65 11.70 16.30
CA SER A 153 -10.04 11.52 16.76
C SER A 153 -11.00 11.30 15.60
N GLU A 154 -10.68 11.86 14.44
CA GLU A 154 -11.53 11.80 13.25
C GLU A 154 -10.70 11.82 11.97
N VAL A 155 -11.16 11.08 10.96
CA VAL A 155 -10.62 11.10 9.60
C VAL A 155 -11.79 11.18 8.62
N VAL A 156 -11.91 12.29 7.88
CA VAL A 156 -13.01 12.53 6.96
C VAL A 156 -12.51 12.56 5.52
N PHE A 157 -12.96 11.63 4.69
CA PHE A 157 -12.72 11.64 3.24
C PHE A 157 -13.63 12.64 2.53
N ARG A 158 -13.04 13.44 1.64
CA ARG A 158 -13.73 14.30 0.68
C ARG A 158 -13.33 13.87 -0.72
N ASN A 159 -14.17 13.03 -1.34
CA ASN A 159 -13.93 12.59 -2.71
C ASN A 159 -14.12 13.77 -3.67
N HIS A 160 -13.09 14.05 -4.48
CA HIS A 160 -13.26 14.86 -5.68
C HIS A 160 -13.97 14.03 -6.76
N GLN A 161 -13.51 12.79 -6.97
CA GLN A 161 -14.14 11.84 -7.88
C GLN A 161 -13.78 10.39 -7.50
N ILE A 162 -14.70 9.48 -7.82
CA ILE A 162 -14.49 8.03 -7.80
C ILE A 162 -14.75 7.52 -9.21
N ASP A 163 -13.82 6.75 -9.77
CA ASP A 163 -13.93 6.11 -11.06
C ASP A 163 -13.91 4.58 -10.89
N CYS A 164 -14.99 3.92 -11.29
CA CYS A 164 -15.20 2.48 -11.10
C CYS A 164 -15.01 1.74 -12.43
N ASN A 165 -14.05 0.83 -12.46
CA ASN A 165 -13.58 0.12 -13.65
C ASN A 165 -13.64 -1.39 -13.43
N GLY A 166 -14.86 -1.92 -13.26
CA GLY A 166 -15.12 -3.34 -13.01
C GLY A 166 -14.51 -3.82 -11.69
N ASN A 167 -13.47 -4.65 -11.77
CA ASN A 167 -12.76 -5.20 -10.60
C ASN A 167 -11.79 -4.22 -9.92
N THR A 168 -11.67 -2.99 -10.44
CA THR A 168 -10.85 -1.94 -9.83
C THR A 168 -11.61 -0.64 -9.73
N ALA A 169 -11.24 0.21 -8.77
CA ALA A 169 -11.70 1.59 -8.71
C ALA A 169 -10.55 2.50 -8.29
N ILE A 170 -10.56 3.74 -8.76
CA ILE A 170 -9.63 4.80 -8.35
C ILE A 170 -10.45 5.94 -7.74
N ALA A 171 -10.01 6.44 -6.59
CA ALA A 171 -10.60 7.59 -5.93
C ALA A 171 -9.53 8.65 -5.69
N MET A 172 -9.87 9.90 -5.97
CA MET A 172 -9.02 11.06 -5.71
C MET A 172 -9.79 12.10 -4.91
N GLY A 173 -9.07 12.84 -4.08
CA GLY A 173 -9.64 13.90 -3.28
C GLY A 173 -8.68 14.30 -2.18
N ASP A 174 -9.24 14.81 -1.10
CA ASP A 174 -8.50 15.13 0.10
C ASP A 174 -9.23 14.57 1.32
N TYR A 175 -8.49 14.44 2.42
CA TYR A 175 -9.04 14.03 3.70
C TYR A 175 -8.53 14.91 4.82
N LEU A 176 -9.40 15.07 5.81
CA LEU A 176 -9.17 15.88 6.99
C LEU A 176 -8.86 14.96 8.17
N PHE A 177 -7.79 15.26 8.89
CA PHE A 177 -7.37 14.54 10.08
C PHE A 177 -7.47 15.46 11.28
N THR A 178 -8.31 15.10 12.26
CA THR A 178 -8.50 15.87 13.49
C THR A 178 -7.59 15.31 14.58
N ASN A 179 -6.66 16.13 15.07
CA ASN A 179 -5.77 15.77 16.18
C ASN A 179 -6.59 15.49 17.44
N ALA A 180 -6.43 14.31 18.04
CA ALA A 180 -7.26 13.94 19.18
C ALA A 180 -6.95 14.72 20.46
N THR A 181 -5.78 15.36 20.55
CA THR A 181 -5.35 16.14 21.71
C THR A 181 -5.64 17.63 21.54
N THR A 182 -5.32 18.21 20.38
CA THR A 182 -5.43 19.66 20.16
C THR A 182 -6.72 20.09 19.45
N GLY A 183 -7.37 19.17 18.73
CA GLY A 183 -8.50 19.48 17.85
C GLY A 183 -8.09 20.13 16.52
N ASP A 184 -6.80 20.34 16.27
CA ASP A 184 -6.32 20.89 15.01
C ASP A 184 -6.64 19.96 13.84
N VAL A 185 -7.01 20.53 12.70
CA VAL A 185 -7.39 19.78 11.49
C VAL A 185 -6.31 19.94 10.42
N GLY A 186 -5.65 18.83 10.08
CA GLY A 186 -4.73 18.75 8.95
C GLY A 186 -5.42 18.29 7.68
N ARG A 187 -5.08 18.90 6.53
CA ARG A 187 -5.56 18.47 5.21
C ARG A 187 -4.43 17.79 4.43
N VAL A 188 -4.74 16.65 3.82
CA VAL A 188 -3.81 15.89 2.97
C VAL A 188 -4.55 15.47 1.69
N GLU A 189 -3.87 15.48 0.56
CA GLU A 189 -4.42 15.03 -0.73
C GLU A 189 -4.11 13.55 -0.92
N TYR A 190 -5.01 12.83 -1.59
CA TYR A 190 -4.84 11.40 -1.83
C TYR A 190 -5.19 10.95 -3.25
N THR A 191 -4.59 9.82 -3.62
CA THR A 191 -5.08 8.91 -4.66
C THR A 191 -5.11 7.50 -4.07
N PHE A 192 -6.29 6.91 -4.01
CA PHE A 192 -6.50 5.54 -3.57
C PHE A 192 -6.93 4.70 -4.76
N GLY A 193 -6.38 3.50 -4.87
CA GLY A 193 -6.85 2.49 -5.81
C GLY A 193 -7.25 1.23 -5.07
N TYR A 194 -8.40 0.72 -5.44
CA TYR A 194 -9.03 -0.47 -4.88
C TYR A 194 -9.08 -1.57 -5.93
N LYS A 195 -8.87 -2.80 -5.47
CA LYS A 195 -8.90 -3.99 -6.32
C LYS A 195 -9.59 -5.12 -5.57
N LYS A 196 -10.57 -5.75 -6.22
CA LYS A 196 -11.13 -7.02 -5.77
C LYS A 196 -10.10 -8.13 -5.94
N ASN A 197 -9.84 -8.87 -4.87
CA ASN A 197 -8.89 -9.99 -4.85
C ASN A 197 -9.61 -11.33 -4.95
N ASP A 198 -8.85 -12.42 -5.11
CA ASP A 198 -9.39 -13.78 -5.32
C ASP A 198 -10.29 -14.30 -4.19
N ASP A 199 -10.13 -13.76 -2.98
CA ASP A 199 -10.99 -14.06 -1.82
C ASP A 199 -12.29 -13.24 -1.80
N GLY A 200 -12.57 -12.49 -2.88
CA GLY A 200 -13.75 -11.64 -3.05
C GLY A 200 -13.64 -10.27 -2.35
N LYS A 201 -12.68 -10.09 -1.44
CA LYS A 201 -12.51 -8.83 -0.71
C LYS A 201 -11.80 -7.80 -1.58
N MET A 202 -12.35 -6.60 -1.60
CA MET A 202 -11.73 -5.41 -2.16
C MET A 202 -10.71 -4.86 -1.17
N ARG A 203 -9.48 -4.62 -1.64
CA ARG A 203 -8.39 -4.05 -0.84
C ARG A 203 -7.67 -2.94 -1.61
N ILE A 204 -6.97 -2.10 -0.86
CA ILE A 204 -6.14 -1.02 -1.38
C ILE A 204 -4.91 -1.62 -2.07
N PHE A 205 -4.75 -1.35 -3.36
CA PHE A 205 -3.55 -1.70 -4.14
C PHE A 205 -2.74 -0.46 -4.56
N LEU A 206 -3.31 0.74 -4.41
CA LEU A 206 -2.63 2.01 -4.61
C LEU A 206 -3.00 2.97 -3.48
N HIS A 207 -2.00 3.56 -2.84
CA HIS A 207 -2.16 4.62 -1.86
C HIS A 207 -1.06 5.63 -2.11
N HIS A 208 -1.44 6.80 -2.61
CA HIS A 208 -0.55 7.94 -2.71
C HIS A 208 -1.13 9.06 -1.86
N SER A 209 -0.31 9.62 -0.96
CA SER A 209 -0.71 10.79 -0.18
C SER A 209 0.37 11.85 -0.10
N SER A 210 -0.06 13.11 -0.05
CA SER A 210 0.80 14.28 -0.10
C SER A 210 0.21 15.45 0.67
N MET A 211 1.07 16.25 1.29
CA MET A 211 0.66 17.58 1.74
C MET A 211 0.39 18.45 0.51
N PRO A 212 -0.60 19.36 0.56
CA PRO A 212 -0.73 20.41 -0.44
C PRO A 212 0.59 21.17 -0.60
N TYR A 213 0.90 21.59 -1.83
CA TYR A 213 2.11 22.36 -2.12
C TYR A 213 2.07 23.72 -1.41
N GLU A 214 3.15 24.05 -0.70
CA GLU A 214 3.41 25.37 -0.15
C GLU A 214 4.58 26.00 -0.94
N PRO A 215 4.34 27.09 -1.70
CA PRO A 215 5.36 27.73 -2.55
C PRO A 215 6.53 28.39 -1.83
#